data_AF-A0A5K1K9F4-F1
#
_entry.id   AF-A0A5K1K9F4-F1
#
_cell.length_a   1.000
_cell.length_b   1.000
_cell.length_c   1.000
_cell.angle_alpha   90.00
_cell.angle_beta   90.00
_cell.angle_gamma   90.00
#
_symmetry.space_group_name_H-M   'P 1'
#
loop_
_entity.id
_entity.type
_entity.pdbx_description
1 polymer ?
#
loop_
_entity_poly.entity_id
_entity_poly.type
_entity_poly.pdbx_seq_one_letter_code
_entity_poly.pdbx_strand_id
1 'polypeptide(L)'
;MNFFKFFKFMHTPKSYFSIYNEYLNSYKKKINKIPFYIRRTASDNLPVFLKYKNNKNLVITVIRKIKGNKEILKREIKSICNSEVIEKPDSFLIRGNHKKKIKDYFKYIGY
;
A
#
# COMPACT_ATOMS: atom_id res chain seq x y z
N MET A 1 21.17 -17.00 3.21
CA MET A 1 20.58 -16.90 4.57
C MET A 1 21.72 -16.91 5.57
N ASN A 2 21.90 -15.85 6.37
CA ASN A 2 23.09 -15.69 7.21
C ASN A 2 23.07 -16.73 8.35
N PHE A 3 24.14 -17.53 8.54
CA PHE A 3 24.19 -18.67 9.49
C PHE A 3 23.75 -18.28 10.91
N PHE A 4 24.17 -17.09 11.36
CA PHE A 4 23.77 -16.50 12.66
C PHE A 4 22.26 -16.32 12.84
N LYS A 5 21.51 -15.99 11.78
CA LYS A 5 20.04 -15.86 11.85
C LYS A 5 19.36 -17.20 12.05
N PHE A 6 19.91 -18.26 11.44
CA PHE A 6 19.36 -19.60 11.54
C PHE A 6 19.56 -20.17 12.95
N PHE A 7 20.75 -19.99 13.55
CA PHE A 7 21.03 -20.43 14.91
C PHE A 7 20.15 -19.71 15.94
N LYS A 8 19.96 -18.39 15.78
CA LYS A 8 19.05 -17.62 16.64
C LYS A 8 17.59 -18.06 16.52
N PHE A 9 17.15 -18.49 15.32
CA PHE A 9 15.81 -19.04 15.10
C PHE A 9 15.62 -20.40 15.81
N MET A 10 16.60 -21.30 15.72
CA MET A 10 16.57 -22.62 16.37
C MET A 10 16.43 -22.55 17.90
N HIS A 11 16.98 -21.51 18.52
CA HIS A 11 16.89 -21.29 19.97
C HIS A 11 15.77 -20.32 20.39
N THR A 12 14.86 -19.94 19.48
CA THR A 12 13.68 -19.18 19.90
C THR A 12 12.77 -20.10 20.73
N PRO A 13 12.40 -19.69 21.95
CA PRO A 13 11.49 -20.50 22.77
C PRO A 13 10.14 -20.65 22.05
N LYS A 14 9.47 -21.80 22.21
CA LYS A 14 8.16 -22.09 21.58
C LYS A 14 7.12 -20.98 21.80
N SER A 15 7.19 -20.27 22.93
CA SER A 15 6.35 -19.10 23.23
C SER A 15 6.54 -17.95 22.24
N TYR A 16 7.77 -17.67 21.81
CA TYR A 16 8.07 -16.64 20.81
C TYR A 16 7.44 -16.99 19.45
N PHE A 17 7.50 -18.26 19.05
CA PHE A 17 6.84 -18.72 17.83
C PHE A 17 5.32 -18.59 17.92
N SER A 18 4.71 -18.89 19.07
CA SER A 18 3.27 -18.70 19.31
C SER A 18 2.85 -17.23 19.17
N ILE A 19 3.55 -16.32 19.85
CA ILE A 19 3.30 -14.87 19.79
C ILE A 19 3.47 -14.36 18.34
N TYR A 20 4.50 -14.81 17.64
CA TYR A 20 4.74 -14.44 16.24
C TYR A 20 3.62 -14.92 15.32
N ASN A 21 3.15 -16.16 15.48
CA ASN A 21 2.03 -16.68 14.68
C ASN A 21 0.72 -15.94 14.98
N GLU A 22 0.45 -15.61 16.24
CA GLU A 22 -0.71 -14.82 16.62
C GLU A 22 -0.66 -13.41 15.99
N TYR A 23 0.52 -12.79 16.02
CA TYR A 23 0.78 -11.52 15.33
C TYR A 23 0.52 -11.63 13.83
N LEU A 24 1.07 -12.64 13.15
CA LEU A 24 0.87 -12.86 11.72
C LEU A 24 -0.60 -13.13 11.37
N ASN A 25 -1.30 -13.91 12.19
CA ASN A 25 -2.72 -14.21 12.01
C ASN A 25 -3.58 -12.96 12.18
N SER A 26 -3.31 -12.15 13.20
CA SER A 26 -3.98 -10.87 13.42
C SER A 26 -3.72 -9.89 12.28
N TYR A 27 -2.48 -9.84 11.80
CA TYR A 27 -2.08 -9.04 10.65
C TYR A 27 -2.79 -9.48 9.37
N LYS A 28 -2.84 -10.78 9.10
CA LYS A 28 -3.57 -11.36 7.95
C LYS A 28 -5.07 -11.08 8.04
N LYS A 29 -5.68 -11.23 9.21
CA LYS A 29 -7.09 -10.87 9.45
C LYS A 29 -7.34 -9.37 9.18
N LYS A 30 -6.43 -8.49 9.59
CA LYS A 30 -6.52 -7.05 9.32
C LYS A 30 -6.47 -6.76 7.82
N ILE A 31 -5.51 -7.34 7.08
CA ILE A 31 -5.40 -7.20 5.61
C ILE A 31 -6.65 -7.72 4.92
N ASN A 32 -7.15 -8.90 5.31
CA ASN A 32 -8.33 -9.51 4.71
C ASN A 32 -9.62 -8.71 4.94
N LYS A 33 -9.64 -7.79 5.92
CA LYS A 33 -10.76 -6.86 6.15
C LYS A 33 -10.73 -5.63 5.24
N ILE A 34 -9.61 -5.35 4.57
CA ILE A 34 -9.51 -4.19 3.68
C ILE A 34 -10.38 -4.46 2.45
N PRO A 35 -11.41 -3.62 2.17
CA PRO A 35 -12.44 -3.93 1.19
C PRO A 35 -12.01 -3.65 -0.26
N PHE A 36 -10.74 -3.29 -0.48
CA PHE A 36 -10.14 -3.04 -1.78
C PHE A 36 -8.78 -3.73 -1.88
N TYR A 37 -8.34 -3.94 -3.11
CA TYR A 37 -7.05 -4.53 -3.43
C TYR A 37 -6.27 -3.70 -4.45
N ILE A 38 -4.97 -3.53 -4.20
CA ILE A 38 -4.05 -2.81 -5.09
C ILE A 38 -3.00 -3.80 -5.60
N ARG A 39 -3.09 -4.16 -6.89
CA ARG A 39 -2.12 -5.09 -7.49
C ARG A 39 -0.80 -4.38 -7.77
N ARG A 40 0.32 -5.03 -7.46
CA ARG A 40 1.66 -4.54 -7.83
C ARG A 40 1.90 -4.54 -9.36
N THR A 41 2.90 -3.79 -9.79
CA THR A 41 3.39 -3.83 -11.18
C THR A 41 4.13 -5.13 -11.47
N ALA A 42 4.45 -5.40 -12.73
CA ALA A 42 5.24 -6.58 -13.10
C ALA A 42 6.64 -6.56 -12.43
N SER A 43 7.22 -5.36 -12.27
CA SER A 43 8.47 -5.13 -11.54
C SER A 43 8.27 -4.99 -10.03
N ASP A 44 7.22 -5.60 -9.47
CA ASP A 44 6.89 -5.61 -8.04
C ASP A 44 6.80 -4.23 -7.35
N ASN A 45 6.39 -3.18 -8.07
CA ASN A 45 6.23 -1.85 -7.50
C ASN A 45 4.76 -1.52 -7.17
N LEU A 46 4.55 -0.65 -6.18
CA LEU A 46 3.24 -0.04 -5.95
C LEU A 46 2.84 0.83 -7.15
N PRO A 47 1.59 0.71 -7.66
CA PRO A 47 1.14 1.36 -8.89
C PRO A 47 0.79 2.85 -8.71
N VAL A 48 1.72 3.61 -8.13
CA VAL A 48 1.60 5.04 -7.83
C VAL A 48 2.61 5.82 -8.69
N PHE A 49 2.10 6.56 -9.66
CA PHE A 49 2.89 7.24 -10.68
C PHE A 49 2.69 8.75 -10.61
N LEU A 50 3.63 9.50 -11.21
CA LEU A 50 3.47 10.93 -11.44
C LEU A 50 3.25 11.15 -12.94
N LYS A 51 2.28 11.99 -13.27
CA LYS A 51 2.05 12.48 -14.63
C LYS A 51 2.27 13.99 -14.62
N TYR A 52 3.25 14.44 -15.40
CA TYR A 52 3.51 15.85 -15.62
C TYR A 52 2.75 16.35 -16.86
N LYS A 53 2.21 17.55 -16.78
CA LYS A 53 1.49 18.25 -17.85
C LYS A 53 1.94 19.72 -17.91
N ASN A 54 1.57 20.43 -18.97
CA ASN A 54 1.81 21.87 -19.15
C ASN A 54 3.28 22.25 -18.93
N ASN A 55 4.19 21.67 -19.71
CA ASN A 55 5.63 21.88 -19.57
C ASN A 55 6.16 21.65 -18.13
N LYS A 56 5.63 20.63 -17.45
CA LYS A 56 5.96 20.24 -16.06
C LYS A 56 5.41 21.16 -14.96
N ASN A 57 4.62 22.19 -15.29
CA ASN A 57 3.99 23.06 -14.29
C ASN A 57 2.85 22.38 -13.52
N LEU A 58 2.24 21.35 -14.11
CA LEU A 58 1.18 20.58 -13.45
C LEU A 58 1.67 19.15 -13.19
N VAL A 59 1.64 18.74 -11.93
CA VAL A 59 1.88 17.36 -11.50
C VAL A 59 0.58 16.73 -11.01
N ILE A 60 0.32 15.51 -11.46
CA ILE A 60 -0.82 14.70 -11.06
C ILE A 60 -0.27 13.36 -10.55
N THR A 61 -0.66 12.97 -9.34
CA THR A 61 -0.42 11.62 -8.83
C THR A 61 -1.50 10.69 -9.35
N VAL A 62 -1.08 9.55 -9.92
CA VAL A 62 -1.96 8.55 -10.54
C VAL A 62 -1.82 7.24 -9.79
N ILE A 63 -2.93 6.72 -9.26
CA ILE A 63 -3.01 5.38 -8.65
C ILE A 63 -3.71 4.46 -9.64
N ARG A 64 -3.13 3.30 -9.95
CA ARG A 64 -3.70 2.31 -10.88
C ARG A 64 -3.89 0.95 -10.20
N LYS A 65 -4.47 0.00 -10.93
CA LYS A 65 -4.61 -1.42 -10.53
C LYS A 65 -5.41 -1.62 -9.23
N ILE A 66 -6.41 -0.77 -9.02
CA ILE A 66 -7.35 -0.82 -7.90
C ILE A 66 -8.48 -1.82 -8.24
N LYS A 67 -8.84 -2.68 -7.29
CA LYS A 67 -9.96 -3.63 -7.34
C LYS A 67 -10.75 -3.58 -6.02
N GLY A 68 -11.98 -4.09 -6.02
CA GLY A 68 -12.86 -4.06 -4.85
C GLY A 68 -13.53 -2.70 -4.64
N ASN A 69 -13.81 -2.35 -3.38
CA ASN A 69 -14.54 -1.14 -2.99
C ASN A 69 -13.69 0.12 -3.16
N LYS A 70 -13.76 0.69 -4.37
CA LYS A 70 -13.06 1.91 -4.77
C LYS A 70 -13.45 3.13 -3.91
N GLU A 71 -14.71 3.22 -3.48
CA GLU A 71 -15.21 4.37 -2.71
C GLU A 71 -14.54 4.52 -1.33
N ILE A 72 -14.21 3.40 -0.68
CA ILE A 72 -13.49 3.43 0.59
C ILE A 72 -12.05 3.92 0.38
N LEU A 73 -11.34 3.34 -0.60
CA LEU A 73 -9.99 3.81 -0.95
C LEU A 73 -9.99 5.28 -1.35
N LYS A 74 -10.98 5.74 -2.12
CA LYS A 74 -11.11 7.14 -2.55
C LYS A 74 -11.22 8.07 -1.35
N ARG A 75 -12.07 7.74 -0.36
CA ARG A 75 -12.23 8.49 0.88
C ARG A 75 -10.93 8.56 1.69
N GLU A 76 -10.23 7.43 1.83
CA GLU A 76 -8.95 7.38 2.53
C GLU A 76 -7.88 8.23 1.83
N ILE A 77 -7.73 8.10 0.51
CA ILE A 77 -6.78 8.90 -0.28
C ILE A 77 -7.09 10.39 -0.20
N LYS A 78 -8.38 10.77 -0.23
CA LYS A 78 -8.83 12.16 -0.05
C LYS A 78 -8.40 12.70 1.32
N SER A 79 -8.60 11.92 2.40
CA SER A 79 -8.17 12.27 3.76
C SER A 79 -6.64 12.39 3.88
N ILE A 80 -5.89 11.41 3.37
CA ILE A 80 -4.42 11.38 3.43
C ILE A 80 -3.82 12.57 2.65
N CYS A 81 -4.32 12.84 1.46
CA CYS A 81 -3.74 13.85 0.56
C CYS A 81 -4.26 15.25 0.85
N ASN A 82 -5.39 15.39 1.56
CA ASN A 82 -6.18 16.63 1.66
C ASN A 82 -6.41 17.27 0.28
N SER A 83 -6.77 16.44 -0.70
CA SER A 83 -6.90 16.81 -2.11
C SER A 83 -8.01 15.98 -2.76
N GLU A 84 -8.70 16.56 -3.74
CA GLU A 84 -9.79 15.89 -4.44
C GLU A 84 -9.27 14.70 -5.26
N VAL A 85 -10.04 13.61 -5.27
CA VAL A 85 -9.69 12.38 -5.98
C VAL A 85 -10.64 12.18 -7.15
N ILE A 86 -10.15 12.41 -8.36
CA ILE A 86 -10.91 12.19 -9.59
C ILE A 86 -10.80 10.71 -9.95
N GLU A 87 -11.93 10.02 -9.92
CA GLU A 87 -12.02 8.63 -10.36
C GLU A 87 -12.13 8.54 -11.89
N LYS A 88 -11.35 7.62 -12.46
CA LYS A 88 -11.40 7.16 -13.85
C LYS A 88 -11.55 5.63 -13.84
N PRO A 89 -11.95 4.99 -14.95
CA PRO A 89 -12.27 3.55 -14.98
C PRO A 89 -11.23 2.65 -14.28
N ASP A 90 -9.93 2.89 -14.52
CA ASP A 90 -8.83 2.08 -13.98
C ASP A 90 -7.86 2.84 -13.07
N SER A 91 -8.20 4.07 -12.68
CA SER A 91 -7.27 4.90 -11.93
C SER A 91 -7.92 5.98 -11.11
N PHE A 92 -7.24 6.38 -10.04
CA PHE A 92 -7.48 7.63 -9.34
C PHE A 92 -6.44 8.68 -9.74
N LEU A 93 -6.91 9.90 -9.95
CA LEU A 93 -6.08 11.07 -10.26
C LEU A 93 -6.19 12.08 -9.12
N ILE A 94 -5.05 12.51 -8.60
CA ILE A 94 -4.95 13.47 -7.52
C ILE A 94 -4.02 14.60 -7.96
N ARG A 95 -4.48 15.85 -7.91
CA ARG A 95 -3.64 17.00 -8.25
C ARG A 95 -2.56 17.16 -7.18
N GLY A 96 -1.30 17.33 -7.59
CA GLY A 96 -0.13 17.45 -6.70
C GLY A 96 0.77 16.22 -6.71
N ASN A 97 1.98 16.36 -6.15
CA ASN A 97 2.93 15.26 -5.94
C ASN A 97 2.69 14.64 -4.56
N HIS A 98 1.85 13.59 -4.53
CA HIS A 98 1.51 12.84 -3.33
C HIS A 98 2.09 11.41 -3.35
N LYS A 99 3.00 11.11 -4.29
CA LYS A 99 3.51 9.75 -4.53
C LYS A 99 4.12 9.13 -3.28
N LYS A 100 4.98 9.86 -2.55
CA LYS A 100 5.59 9.36 -1.31
C LYS A 100 4.53 9.06 -0.26
N LYS A 101 3.64 10.02 0.03
CA LYS A 101 2.59 9.91 1.04
C LYS A 101 1.68 8.70 0.79
N ILE A 102 1.25 8.49 -0.46
CA ILE A 102 0.40 7.36 -0.83
C ILE A 102 1.16 6.04 -0.75
N LYS A 103 2.43 5.98 -1.17
CA LYS A 103 3.25 4.77 -1.03
C LYS A 103 3.48 4.40 0.44
N ASP A 104 3.71 5.38 1.30
CA ASP A 104 3.92 5.16 2.73
C ASP A 104 2.63 4.62 3.38
N TYR A 105 1.47 5.17 3.02
CA TYR A 105 0.17 4.63 3.44
C TYR A 105 -0.06 3.19 2.96
N PHE A 106 0.17 2.89 1.68
CA PHE A 106 0.02 1.54 1.14
C PHE A 106 0.91 0.53 1.87
N LYS A 107 2.17 0.87 2.14
CA LYS A 107 3.04 0.03 2.96
C LYS A 107 2.51 -0.17 4.37
N TYR A 108 1.99 0.89 5.00
CA TYR A 108 1.43 0.83 6.35
C TYR A 108 0.24 -0.14 6.46
N ILE A 109 -0.64 -0.17 5.46
CA ILE A 109 -1.79 -1.09 5.42
C ILE A 109 -1.45 -2.49 4.88
N GLY A 110 -0.21 -2.72 4.42
CA GLY A 110 0.27 -4.04 4.02
C GLY A 110 0.37 -4.31 2.51
N TYR A 111 0.44 -3.27 1.66
CA TYR A 111 0.65 -3.39 0.21
C TYR A 111 2.10 -3.26 -0.25
#